data_AF-A0A7M7T4S7-F1
#
_entry.id   AF-A0A7M7T4S7-F1
#
_cell.length_a   1.000
_cell.length_b   1.000
_cell.length_c   1.000
_cell.angle_alpha   90.00
_cell.angle_beta   90.00
_cell.angle_gamma   90.00
#
_symmetry.space_group_name_H-M   'P 1'
#
loop_
_entity.id
_entity.type
_entity.pdbx_description
1 polymer ?
#
loop_
_entity_poly.entity_id
_entity_poly.type
_entity_poly.pdbx_seq_one_letter_code
_entity_poly.pdbx_strand_id
1 'polypeptide(L)'
;MDFCGEDQDKCALVETCYDASDKCDGIYDCPVGIDEFNCEGCFGCSDRSDCLNDVRVCDFYKDCSGGEDESESLCKHSEFIKNVQVPTGDWVTIDQRSGGDENRNTPASYFKKFTHYVFQGEPGTTLFMELLDVTWSDGPLVSLFEISAGAGDDPTNAANITYYLAHGDNEASISNSRNNSLKNNTGFAMINFPKGIHASVQLRVTAIACESPESLCFGSPHCMDRAKDICNGKYECVYSQEDELKCDGAS
;
A
#
# COMPACT_ATOMS: atom_id res chain seq x y z
N MET A 1 -17.36 -35.92 18.89
CA MET A 1 -16.01 -36.43 18.65
C MET A 1 -15.27 -35.24 18.09
N ASP A 2 -14.46 -34.60 18.93
CA ASP A 2 -13.51 -33.63 18.40
C ASP A 2 -12.51 -34.36 17.53
N PHE A 3 -12.28 -33.82 16.34
CA PHE A 3 -11.38 -34.37 15.32
C PHE A 3 -9.90 -34.17 15.70
N CYS A 4 -9.61 -33.25 16.61
CA CYS A 4 -8.28 -32.94 17.11
C CYS A 4 -7.94 -33.76 18.37
N GLY A 5 -6.65 -34.05 18.58
CA GLY A 5 -6.15 -34.76 19.77
C GLY A 5 -6.27 -33.94 21.05
N GLU A 6 -5.96 -34.55 22.20
CA GLU A 6 -6.05 -33.90 23.53
C GLU A 6 -5.13 -32.68 23.68
N ASP A 7 -4.02 -32.64 22.95
CA ASP A 7 -3.05 -31.53 22.95
C ASP A 7 -3.16 -30.66 21.69
N GLN A 8 -4.28 -30.74 20.97
CA GLN A 8 -4.46 -30.00 19.72
C GLN A 8 -5.71 -29.14 19.72
N ASP A 9 -5.57 -27.91 19.24
CA ASP A 9 -6.68 -27.00 19.02
C ASP A 9 -7.12 -27.02 17.55
N LYS A 10 -8.39 -26.70 17.30
CA LYS A 10 -8.95 -26.65 15.95
C LYS A 10 -8.80 -25.25 15.36
N CYS A 11 -8.27 -25.17 14.14
CA CYS A 11 -8.31 -23.95 13.35
C CYS A 11 -9.76 -23.55 13.07
N ALA A 12 -10.17 -22.37 13.53
CA ALA A 12 -11.51 -21.90 13.22
C ALA A 12 -11.66 -21.75 11.69
N LEU A 13 -12.77 -22.26 11.14
CA LEU A 13 -13.16 -22.26 9.72
C LEU A 13 -12.63 -23.42 8.84
N VAL A 14 -11.70 -24.25 9.32
CA VAL A 14 -11.21 -25.42 8.56
C VAL A 14 -11.12 -26.68 9.44
N GLU A 15 -11.05 -27.85 8.81
CA GLU A 15 -10.81 -29.12 9.52
C GLU A 15 -9.30 -29.40 9.65
N THR A 16 -8.60 -28.46 10.25
CA THR A 16 -7.16 -28.54 10.54
C THR A 16 -6.96 -28.37 12.03
N CYS A 17 -6.01 -29.11 12.58
CA CYS A 17 -5.63 -29.05 13.99
C CYS A 17 -4.18 -28.59 14.07
N TYR A 18 -3.87 -27.80 15.09
CA TYR A 18 -2.53 -27.36 15.45
C TYR A 18 -2.21 -27.80 16.88
N ASP A 19 -0.93 -27.90 17.24
CA ASP A 19 -0.57 -28.19 18.63
C ASP A 19 -0.97 -26.99 19.50
N ALA A 20 -1.60 -27.24 20.64
CA ALA A 20 -1.99 -26.17 21.54
C ALA A 20 -0.76 -25.38 22.07
N SER A 21 0.45 -25.96 22.03
CA SER A 21 1.70 -25.26 22.32
C SER A 21 2.13 -24.25 21.26
N ASP A 22 1.65 -24.44 20.03
CA ASP A 22 2.01 -23.61 18.87
C ASP A 22 1.09 -22.39 18.76
N LYS A 23 0.10 -22.28 19.65
CA LYS A 23 -0.71 -21.08 19.78
C LYS A 23 0.17 -19.89 20.15
N CYS A 24 0.15 -18.84 19.33
CA CYS A 24 0.83 -17.59 19.59
C CYS A 24 2.37 -17.71 19.63
N ASP A 25 2.91 -18.60 18.82
CA ASP A 25 4.34 -18.85 18.74
C ASP A 25 5.02 -18.06 17.59
N GLY A 26 4.24 -17.30 16.81
CA GLY A 26 4.66 -16.52 15.66
C GLY A 26 4.69 -17.31 14.34
N ILE A 27 4.25 -18.57 14.34
CA ILE A 27 4.16 -19.48 13.19
C ILE A 27 2.68 -19.73 12.87
N TYR A 28 2.40 -20.00 11.59
CA TYR A 28 1.04 -20.29 11.13
C TYR A 28 0.85 -21.79 11.04
N ASP A 29 0.30 -22.36 12.08
CA ASP A 29 -0.15 -23.75 12.13
C ASP A 29 -1.59 -23.88 11.65
N CYS A 30 -2.33 -22.76 11.57
CA CYS A 30 -3.59 -22.66 10.84
C CYS A 30 -3.50 -21.96 9.48
N PRO A 31 -4.30 -22.38 8.46
CA PRO A 31 -4.29 -21.76 7.12
C PRO A 31 -4.60 -20.26 7.05
N VAL A 32 -5.24 -19.72 8.08
CA VAL A 32 -5.56 -18.28 8.24
C VAL A 32 -4.87 -17.68 9.47
N GLY A 33 -3.93 -18.41 10.08
CA GLY A 33 -3.16 -17.96 11.26
C GLY A 33 -4.02 -17.65 12.47
N ILE A 34 -5.07 -18.44 12.71
CA ILE A 34 -6.03 -18.18 13.79
C ILE A 34 -5.56 -18.60 15.18
N ASP A 35 -4.64 -19.55 15.19
CA ASP A 35 -3.73 -19.87 16.28
C ASP A 35 -2.95 -18.63 16.77
N GLU A 36 -2.60 -17.72 15.86
CA GLU A 36 -1.90 -16.46 16.18
C GLU A 36 -2.84 -15.29 16.56
N PHE A 37 -4.13 -15.57 16.81
CA PHE A 37 -5.07 -14.58 17.33
C PHE A 37 -5.37 -14.82 18.82
N ASN A 38 -5.50 -13.73 19.57
CA ASN A 38 -5.93 -13.72 20.99
C ASN A 38 -4.93 -14.36 21.97
N CYS A 39 -3.67 -13.94 21.87
CA CYS A 39 -2.53 -14.35 22.70
C CYS A 39 -2.47 -13.59 24.04
N GLU A 40 -2.13 -14.27 25.15
CA GLU A 40 -1.87 -13.61 26.43
C GLU A 40 -0.49 -12.90 26.40
N GLY A 41 -0.49 -11.68 25.89
CA GLY A 41 0.71 -10.85 25.69
C GLY A 41 0.49 -9.79 24.62
N CYS A 42 -0.69 -9.14 24.65
CA CYS A 42 -1.13 -8.25 23.59
C CYS A 42 -0.43 -6.89 23.60
N PHE A 43 -0.33 -6.24 22.44
CA PHE A 43 0.08 -4.84 22.37
C PHE A 43 -1.06 -3.94 22.84
N GLY A 44 -0.88 -3.30 24.00
CA GLY A 44 -1.85 -2.37 24.57
C GLY A 44 -1.54 -0.93 24.15
N CYS A 45 -2.55 -0.25 23.61
CA CYS A 45 -2.44 1.19 23.41
C CYS A 45 -2.40 1.91 24.77
N SER A 46 -1.68 3.02 24.83
CA SER A 46 -1.51 3.85 26.03
C SER A 46 -2.79 4.53 26.50
N ASP A 47 -3.79 4.66 25.63
CA ASP A 47 -5.04 5.40 25.85
C ASP A 47 -6.27 4.50 26.04
N ARG A 48 -6.16 3.17 25.84
CA ARG A 48 -7.27 2.22 26.04
C ARG A 48 -6.79 0.88 26.59
N SER A 49 -7.71 0.15 27.20
CA SER A 49 -7.45 -1.21 27.71
C SER A 49 -7.56 -2.31 26.66
N ASP A 50 -8.01 -1.97 25.44
CA ASP A 50 -8.23 -2.96 24.39
C ASP A 50 -6.90 -3.34 23.72
N CYS A 51 -6.72 -4.64 23.56
CA CYS A 51 -5.56 -5.26 22.94
C CYS A 51 -5.61 -5.16 21.42
N LEU A 52 -4.48 -4.83 20.80
CA LEU A 52 -4.25 -5.08 19.38
C LEU A 52 -3.75 -6.52 19.18
N ASN A 53 -4.15 -7.12 18.07
CA ASN A 53 -3.57 -8.37 17.57
C ASN A 53 -2.29 -8.06 16.78
N ASP A 54 -1.39 -9.03 16.66
CA ASP A 54 -0.06 -8.83 16.08
C ASP A 54 -0.09 -8.39 14.60
N VAL A 55 -1.16 -8.70 13.86
CA VAL A 55 -1.38 -8.24 12.49
C VAL A 55 -1.63 -6.73 12.37
N ARG A 56 -1.98 -6.06 13.48
CA ARG A 56 -2.26 -4.62 13.61
C ARG A 56 -1.13 -3.84 14.29
N VAL A 57 0.02 -4.49 14.47
CA VAL A 57 1.18 -3.88 15.08
C VAL A 57 2.29 -3.88 14.04
N CYS A 58 2.75 -2.68 13.66
CA CYS A 58 3.69 -2.46 12.56
C CYS A 58 3.09 -2.73 11.17
N ASP A 59 1.81 -2.48 10.98
CA ASP A 59 1.09 -2.73 9.73
C ASP A 59 0.92 -1.47 8.86
N PHE A 60 1.56 -0.37 9.26
CA PHE A 60 1.49 0.99 8.69
C PHE A 60 0.13 1.67 8.87
N TYR A 61 -0.74 1.16 9.74
CA TYR A 61 -1.97 1.81 10.16
C TYR A 61 -1.90 2.24 11.61
N LYS A 62 -2.30 3.49 11.85
CA LYS A 62 -2.40 4.02 13.19
C LYS A 62 -3.67 3.51 13.87
N ASP A 63 -3.59 2.35 14.52
CA ASP A 63 -4.65 1.71 15.30
C ASP A 63 -4.73 2.23 16.74
N CYS A 64 -3.63 2.68 17.32
CA CYS A 64 -3.64 3.43 18.59
C CYS A 64 -3.73 4.94 18.34
N SER A 65 -4.43 5.69 19.20
CA SER A 65 -4.56 7.15 19.01
C SER A 65 -3.22 7.88 19.09
N GLY A 66 -2.24 7.33 19.81
CA GLY A 66 -0.87 7.85 19.87
C GLY A 66 0.00 7.42 18.68
N GLY A 67 -0.30 6.30 18.03
CA GLY A 67 0.50 5.72 16.94
C GLY A 67 1.71 4.92 17.45
N GLU A 68 1.68 4.52 18.71
CA GLU A 68 2.72 3.72 19.37
C GLU A 68 2.90 2.33 18.74
N ASP A 69 1.82 1.77 18.21
CA ASP A 69 1.73 0.55 17.41
C ASP A 69 2.54 0.61 16.11
N GLU A 70 2.74 1.82 15.59
CA GLU A 70 3.51 2.09 14.36
C GLU A 70 4.83 2.83 14.62
N SER A 71 5.28 2.84 15.88
CA SER A 71 6.47 3.60 16.27
C SER A 71 7.76 3.02 15.71
N GLU A 72 8.70 3.89 15.32
CA GLU A 72 10.00 3.47 14.78
C GLU A 72 10.79 2.59 15.77
N SER A 73 10.67 2.85 17.07
CA SER A 73 11.33 2.04 18.11
C SER A 73 10.83 0.60 18.18
N LEU A 74 9.59 0.35 17.76
CA LEU A 74 8.95 -0.95 17.75
C LEU A 74 9.14 -1.63 16.39
N CYS A 75 8.82 -0.90 15.32
CA CYS A 75 8.62 -1.45 14.00
C CYS A 75 9.82 -1.29 13.07
N LYS A 76 10.73 -0.35 13.36
CA LYS A 76 11.89 -0.06 12.53
C LYS A 76 11.52 0.22 11.06
N HIS A 77 10.48 1.02 10.84
CA HIS A 77 9.94 1.32 9.51
C HIS A 77 10.99 1.87 8.54
N SER A 78 11.99 2.59 9.07
CA SER A 78 13.11 3.09 8.27
C SER A 78 13.89 2.00 7.54
N GLU A 79 13.91 0.76 8.05
CA GLU A 79 14.61 -0.35 7.41
C GLU A 79 13.91 -0.81 6.12
N PHE A 80 12.60 -0.59 5.96
CA PHE A 80 11.80 -1.01 4.77
C PHE A 80 11.83 0.00 3.62
N ILE A 81 12.53 1.11 3.80
CA ILE A 81 12.56 2.20 2.84
C ILE A 81 13.50 1.90 1.67
N LYS A 82 12.95 1.92 0.46
CA LYS A 82 13.68 1.99 -0.80
C LYS A 82 13.54 3.38 -1.38
N ASN A 83 14.62 4.15 -1.32
CA ASN A 83 14.68 5.48 -1.92
C ASN A 83 14.86 5.38 -3.44
N VAL A 84 14.03 6.10 -4.19
CA VAL A 84 14.01 6.13 -5.65
C VAL A 84 14.08 7.59 -6.10
N GLN A 85 15.13 7.95 -6.83
CA GLN A 85 15.21 9.25 -7.47
C GLN A 85 14.39 9.25 -8.75
N VAL A 86 13.55 10.26 -8.94
CA VAL A 86 12.63 10.37 -10.06
C VAL A 86 13.04 11.58 -10.93
N PRO A 87 13.71 11.36 -12.07
CA PRO A 87 14.06 12.43 -12.99
C PRO A 87 12.83 13.12 -13.59
N THR A 88 12.98 14.41 -13.90
CA THR A 88 11.91 15.21 -14.51
C THR A 88 11.67 14.79 -15.96
N GLY A 89 10.42 14.44 -16.29
CA GLY A 89 9.99 14.05 -17.64
C GLY A 89 10.32 12.62 -18.05
N ASP A 90 11.12 11.90 -17.26
CA ASP A 90 11.49 10.51 -17.49
C ASP A 90 10.71 9.58 -16.55
N TRP A 91 10.39 8.38 -17.05
CA TRP A 91 9.66 7.38 -16.27
C TRP A 91 10.62 6.44 -15.55
N VAL A 92 10.39 6.27 -14.25
CA VAL A 92 10.98 5.20 -13.45
C VAL A 92 9.93 4.11 -13.28
N THR A 93 10.20 2.91 -13.76
CA THR A 93 9.31 1.75 -13.59
C THR A 93 9.81 0.87 -12.45
N ILE A 94 8.89 0.44 -11.60
CA ILE A 94 9.10 -0.45 -10.47
C ILE A 94 8.32 -1.73 -10.75
N ASP A 95 9.05 -2.84 -10.86
CA ASP A 95 8.50 -4.18 -10.94
C ASP A 95 8.76 -4.90 -9.62
N GLN A 96 7.74 -5.00 -8.79
CA GLN A 96 7.82 -5.66 -7.50
C GLN A 96 7.09 -7.01 -7.56
N ARG A 97 7.77 -8.07 -7.11
CA ARG A 97 7.19 -9.42 -6.97
C ARG A 97 7.09 -9.82 -5.52
N SER A 98 6.14 -10.70 -5.20
CA SER A 98 6.10 -11.46 -3.96
C SER A 98 7.38 -12.30 -3.86
N GLY A 99 8.22 -12.06 -2.84
CA GLY A 99 9.51 -12.74 -2.72
C GLY A 99 10.68 -11.88 -2.21
N GLY A 100 10.40 -10.77 -1.52
CA GLY A 100 11.42 -9.90 -0.90
C GLY A 100 11.88 -10.38 0.49
N ASP A 101 12.72 -9.54 1.12
CA ASP A 101 13.43 -9.74 2.40
C ASP A 101 12.57 -10.43 3.47
N GLU A 102 12.99 -11.61 3.93
CA GLU A 102 12.06 -12.60 4.51
C GLU A 102 11.89 -12.51 6.03
N ASN A 103 12.84 -11.91 6.75
CA ASN A 103 12.87 -11.98 8.21
C ASN A 103 13.31 -10.65 8.81
N ARG A 104 12.32 -9.84 9.19
CA ARG A 104 12.54 -8.59 9.90
C ARG A 104 11.65 -8.58 11.11
N ASN A 105 12.00 -9.38 12.12
CA ASN A 105 11.33 -9.68 13.40
C ASN A 105 10.41 -8.57 13.97
N THR A 106 9.33 -8.23 13.28
CA THR A 106 8.26 -7.34 13.68
C THR A 106 6.94 -8.11 13.60
N PRO A 107 5.96 -7.78 14.44
CA PRO A 107 4.68 -8.49 14.46
C PRO A 107 4.05 -8.60 13.06
N ALA A 108 3.81 -7.50 12.35
CA ALA A 108 3.22 -7.57 11.01
C ALA A 108 4.07 -8.33 9.95
N SER A 109 5.41 -8.38 10.11
CA SER A 109 6.30 -9.10 9.16
C SER A 109 6.11 -10.62 9.18
N TYR A 110 5.50 -11.16 10.24
CA TYR A 110 5.10 -12.58 10.26
C TYR A 110 4.04 -12.88 9.21
N PHE A 111 3.22 -11.89 8.85
CA PHE A 111 2.01 -12.04 8.06
C PHE A 111 2.15 -11.52 6.63
N LYS A 112 2.84 -10.39 6.47
CA LYS A 112 3.00 -9.72 5.18
C LYS A 112 4.46 -9.30 4.97
N LYS A 113 4.83 -9.19 3.70
CA LYS A 113 6.08 -8.60 3.24
C LYS A 113 5.79 -7.20 2.74
N PHE A 114 6.38 -6.21 3.41
CA PHE A 114 6.23 -4.80 3.10
C PHE A 114 7.39 -4.34 2.21
N THR A 115 7.11 -3.44 1.28
CA THR A 115 8.14 -2.63 0.65
C THR A 115 7.66 -1.20 0.57
N HIS A 116 8.39 -0.31 1.23
CA HIS A 116 8.09 1.10 1.27
C HIS A 116 9.00 1.82 0.26
N TYR A 117 8.48 2.16 -0.90
CA TYR A 117 9.17 3.02 -1.85
C TYR A 117 8.98 4.48 -1.47
N VAL A 118 10.07 5.22 -1.35
CA VAL A 118 10.06 6.68 -1.21
C VAL A 118 10.63 7.28 -2.48
N PHE A 119 9.80 8.02 -3.19
CA PHE A 119 10.11 8.69 -4.45
C PHE A 119 10.50 10.13 -4.19
N GLN A 120 11.62 10.54 -4.75
CA GLN A 120 12.12 11.91 -4.65
C GLN A 120 12.36 12.48 -6.05
N GLY A 121 11.53 13.45 -6.43
CA GLY A 121 11.71 14.29 -7.61
C GLY A 121 12.57 15.52 -7.30
N GLU A 122 13.00 16.19 -8.37
CA GLU A 122 13.78 17.43 -8.28
C GLU A 122 12.96 18.55 -7.60
N PRO A 123 13.61 19.49 -6.88
CA PRO A 123 12.90 20.63 -6.29
C PRO A 123 12.10 21.42 -7.32
N GLY A 124 10.86 21.80 -6.96
CA GLY A 124 9.96 22.52 -7.86
C GLY A 124 9.18 21.62 -8.83
N THR A 125 9.33 20.31 -8.74
CA THR A 125 8.52 19.34 -9.49
C THR A 125 7.39 18.76 -8.65
N THR A 126 6.54 17.98 -9.30
CA THR A 126 5.38 17.30 -8.74
C THR A 126 5.42 15.87 -9.25
N LEU A 127 5.16 14.88 -8.40
CA LEU A 127 5.24 13.48 -8.83
C LEU A 127 3.94 13.03 -9.48
N PHE A 128 4.05 12.17 -10.47
CA PHE A 128 2.93 11.46 -11.07
C PHE A 128 3.19 9.97 -11.04
N MET A 129 2.22 9.21 -10.56
CA MET A 129 2.31 7.77 -10.38
C MET A 129 1.20 7.06 -11.15
N GLU A 130 1.56 5.96 -11.79
CA GLU A 130 0.65 5.08 -12.51
C GLU A 130 0.87 3.63 -12.09
N LEU A 131 -0.20 2.99 -11.63
CA LEU A 131 -0.25 1.56 -11.43
C LEU A 131 -0.61 0.92 -12.77
N LEU A 132 0.31 0.15 -13.35
CA LEU A 132 0.19 -0.40 -14.71
C LEU A 132 -0.45 -1.77 -14.72
N ASP A 133 0.02 -2.67 -13.86
CA ASP A 133 -0.43 -4.05 -13.81
C ASP A 133 -0.31 -4.61 -12.40
N VAL A 134 -1.31 -5.39 -12.00
CA VAL A 134 -1.35 -6.09 -10.73
C VAL A 134 -1.92 -7.48 -10.95
N THR A 135 -1.14 -8.49 -10.62
CA THR A 135 -1.50 -9.91 -10.76
C THR A 135 -1.22 -10.65 -9.45
N TRP A 136 -2.08 -11.58 -9.08
CA TRP A 136 -1.87 -12.43 -7.90
C TRP A 136 -2.48 -13.82 -8.09
N SER A 137 -2.00 -14.78 -7.31
CA SER A 137 -2.57 -16.11 -7.19
C SER A 137 -3.64 -16.16 -6.11
N ASP A 138 -4.61 -17.05 -6.26
CA ASP A 138 -5.56 -17.38 -5.19
C ASP A 138 -4.87 -17.88 -3.92
N GLY A 139 -5.49 -17.61 -2.77
CA GLY A 139 -5.01 -18.07 -1.47
C GLY A 139 -5.85 -17.53 -0.32
N PRO A 140 -5.78 -18.17 0.87
CA PRO A 140 -6.60 -17.80 2.02
C PRO A 140 -6.33 -16.38 2.55
N LEU A 141 -5.16 -15.81 2.23
CA LEU A 141 -4.72 -14.49 2.70
C LEU A 141 -4.83 -13.40 1.63
N VAL A 142 -5.47 -13.66 0.48
CA VAL A 142 -5.51 -12.71 -0.65
C VAL A 142 -6.21 -11.40 -0.28
N SER A 143 -7.16 -11.47 0.64
CA SER A 143 -7.83 -10.32 1.23
C SER A 143 -6.92 -9.36 1.99
N LEU A 144 -5.70 -9.78 2.32
CA LEU A 144 -4.70 -8.98 3.00
C LEU A 144 -3.70 -8.33 2.05
N PHE A 145 -3.77 -8.62 0.75
CA PHE A 145 -2.95 -7.96 -0.27
C PHE A 145 -3.37 -6.52 -0.43
N GLU A 146 -2.38 -5.63 -0.40
CA GLU A 146 -2.64 -4.20 -0.34
C GLU A 146 -1.54 -3.40 -1.01
N ILE A 147 -1.95 -2.34 -1.70
CA ILE A 147 -1.09 -1.31 -2.24
C ILE A 147 -1.65 0.03 -1.78
N SER A 148 -0.80 0.87 -1.20
CA SER A 148 -1.12 2.26 -0.90
C SER A 148 -0.05 3.20 -1.47
N ALA A 149 -0.43 4.41 -1.84
CA ALA A 149 0.49 5.42 -2.36
C ALA A 149 0.09 6.82 -1.91
N GLY A 150 1.01 7.77 -1.99
CA GLY A 150 0.67 9.12 -1.53
C GLY A 150 1.78 10.14 -1.68
N ALA A 151 1.46 11.38 -1.30
CA ALA A 151 2.44 12.47 -1.20
C ALA A 151 3.27 12.35 0.10
N GLY A 152 4.47 12.90 0.12
CA GLY A 152 5.38 12.77 1.27
C GLY A 152 6.00 11.37 1.37
N ASP A 153 6.67 11.11 2.48
CA ASP A 153 7.47 9.90 2.73
C ASP A 153 6.93 9.03 3.86
N ASP A 154 5.79 9.40 4.47
CA ASP A 154 5.21 8.68 5.60
C ASP A 154 3.84 8.06 5.22
N PRO A 155 3.76 6.73 5.08
CA PRO A 155 2.55 5.99 4.73
C PRO A 155 1.50 5.98 5.84
N THR A 156 1.88 6.27 7.09
CA THR A 156 0.95 6.30 8.23
C THR A 156 0.15 7.61 8.28
N ASN A 157 0.53 8.61 7.48
CA ASN A 157 -0.13 9.91 7.44
C ASN A 157 -1.32 9.91 6.45
N ALA A 158 -2.53 9.77 7.01
CA ALA A 158 -3.80 9.73 6.27
C ALA A 158 -4.06 10.94 5.33
N ALA A 159 -3.41 12.09 5.54
CA ALA A 159 -3.59 13.27 4.69
C ALA A 159 -3.06 13.08 3.25
N ASN A 160 -2.23 12.05 3.04
CA ASN A 160 -1.50 11.86 1.80
C ASN A 160 -1.95 10.65 0.99
N ILE A 161 -2.83 9.80 1.52
CA ILE A 161 -3.10 8.47 0.96
C ILE A 161 -4.06 8.58 -0.23
N THR A 162 -3.59 8.10 -1.37
CA THR A 162 -4.40 7.85 -2.55
C THR A 162 -4.18 6.38 -2.94
N TYR A 163 -5.26 5.64 -3.18
CA TYR A 163 -5.36 4.19 -3.43
C TYR A 163 -5.29 3.29 -2.21
N TYR A 164 -6.40 2.57 -2.01
CA TYR A 164 -6.45 1.29 -1.32
C TYR A 164 -7.01 0.28 -2.33
N LEU A 165 -6.24 -0.76 -2.62
CA LEU A 165 -6.72 -1.93 -3.33
C LEU A 165 -6.75 -3.10 -2.34
N ALA A 166 -7.85 -3.23 -1.59
CA ALA A 166 -8.17 -4.42 -0.82
C ALA A 166 -9.15 -5.25 -1.67
N HIS A 167 -8.83 -6.51 -1.98
CA HIS A 167 -9.66 -7.35 -2.84
C HIS A 167 -10.18 -8.59 -2.12
N GLY A 168 -11.48 -8.89 -2.27
CA GLY A 168 -12.19 -9.91 -1.51
C GLY A 168 -12.51 -11.22 -2.24
N ASP A 169 -12.15 -11.38 -3.52
CA ASP A 169 -12.57 -12.55 -4.32
C ASP A 169 -11.43 -13.15 -5.17
N ASN A 170 -11.62 -14.43 -5.52
CA ASN A 170 -10.68 -15.30 -6.24
C ASN A 170 -10.34 -14.76 -7.66
N GLU A 171 -9.05 -14.79 -7.99
CA GLU A 171 -8.36 -14.37 -9.21
C GLU A 171 -8.95 -13.14 -9.88
N ALA A 172 -8.37 -11.97 -9.58
CA ALA A 172 -8.54 -10.81 -10.43
C ALA A 172 -7.16 -10.26 -10.80
N SER A 173 -6.99 -9.83 -12.04
CA SER A 173 -5.92 -8.92 -12.40
C SER A 173 -6.53 -7.54 -12.53
N ILE A 174 -5.82 -6.50 -12.12
CA ILE A 174 -6.21 -5.13 -12.49
C ILE A 174 -5.49 -4.81 -13.79
N SER A 175 -6.20 -4.90 -14.90
CA SER A 175 -5.69 -4.54 -16.24
C SER A 175 -5.96 -3.07 -16.63
N ASN A 176 -6.60 -2.30 -15.76
CA ASN A 176 -6.87 -0.88 -15.98
C ASN A 176 -5.88 -0.04 -15.17
N SER A 177 -5.13 0.81 -15.86
CA SER A 177 -4.21 1.74 -15.23
C SER A 177 -4.95 2.66 -14.25
N ARG A 178 -4.37 2.88 -13.07
CA ARG A 178 -4.83 3.89 -12.10
C ARG A 178 -3.74 4.94 -11.93
N ASN A 179 -4.10 6.21 -12.08
CA ASN A 179 -3.13 7.28 -12.30
C ASN A 179 -3.39 8.48 -11.38
N ASN A 180 -2.31 9.10 -10.91
CA ASN A 180 -2.36 10.11 -9.85
C ASN A 180 -1.31 11.16 -9.98
N SER A 181 -1.75 12.38 -9.76
CA SER A 181 -0.89 13.54 -9.69
C SER A 181 -0.73 13.92 -8.21
N LEU A 182 0.48 13.77 -7.67
CA LEU A 182 0.83 14.03 -6.27
C LEU A 182 1.39 15.45 -6.15
N LYS A 183 0.76 16.32 -5.37
CA LYS A 183 1.07 17.77 -5.27
C LYS A 183 2.41 18.10 -4.59
N ASN A 184 3.33 17.15 -4.48
CA ASN A 184 4.61 17.30 -3.82
C ASN A 184 5.71 16.63 -4.68
N ASN A 185 6.95 17.08 -4.53
CA ASN A 185 8.11 16.46 -5.16
C ASN A 185 8.61 15.22 -4.41
N THR A 186 7.98 14.88 -3.29
CA THR A 186 8.20 13.64 -2.55
C THR A 186 6.90 12.86 -2.49
N GLY A 187 6.97 11.55 -2.64
CA GLY A 187 5.83 10.64 -2.59
C GLY A 187 6.25 9.25 -2.15
N PHE A 188 5.29 8.40 -1.82
CA PHE A 188 5.54 7.02 -1.42
C PHE A 188 4.64 6.04 -2.16
N ALA A 189 5.07 4.78 -2.21
CA ALA A 189 4.22 3.63 -2.46
C ALA A 189 4.57 2.51 -1.48
N MET A 190 3.57 2.03 -0.75
CA MET A 190 3.65 0.84 0.09
C MET A 190 3.04 -0.33 -0.67
N ILE A 191 3.79 -1.42 -0.79
CA ILE A 191 3.31 -2.66 -1.42
C ILE A 191 3.43 -3.78 -0.40
N ASN A 192 2.28 -4.39 -0.07
CA ASN A 192 2.15 -5.39 0.97
C ASN A 192 1.73 -6.73 0.36
N PHE A 193 2.64 -7.70 0.33
CA PHE A 193 2.32 -9.06 -0.10
C PHE A 193 2.08 -9.97 1.10
N PRO A 194 0.91 -10.59 1.23
CA PRO A 194 0.69 -11.63 2.22
C PRO A 194 1.66 -12.79 1.99
N LYS A 195 2.15 -13.42 3.07
CA LYS A 195 2.97 -14.63 2.93
C LYS A 195 2.17 -15.74 2.24
N GLY A 196 2.86 -16.52 1.42
CA GLY A 196 2.25 -17.65 0.70
C GLY A 196 1.49 -17.29 -0.58
N ILE A 197 1.36 -16.01 -0.93
CA ILE A 197 0.74 -15.57 -2.19
C ILE A 197 1.81 -15.21 -3.21
N HIS A 198 1.60 -15.65 -4.44
CA HIS A 198 2.38 -15.22 -5.59
C HIS A 198 1.72 -14.01 -6.23
N ALA A 199 2.38 -12.86 -6.23
CA ALA A 199 1.85 -11.64 -6.81
C ALA A 199 2.95 -10.79 -7.47
N SER A 200 2.54 -9.94 -8.41
CA SER A 200 3.40 -8.91 -8.98
C SER A 200 2.64 -7.62 -9.16
N VAL A 201 3.36 -6.52 -8.95
CA VAL A 201 2.91 -5.15 -9.08
C VAL A 201 3.90 -4.43 -9.99
N GLN A 202 3.38 -3.84 -11.06
CA GLN A 202 4.11 -2.91 -11.90
C GLN A 202 3.53 -1.51 -11.71
N LEU A 203 4.37 -0.58 -11.29
CA LEU A 203 4.04 0.84 -11.24
C LEU A 203 5.12 1.66 -11.94
N ARG A 204 4.78 2.84 -12.41
CA ARG A 204 5.77 3.82 -12.87
C ARG A 204 5.52 5.19 -12.27
N VAL A 205 6.59 5.93 -12.08
CA VAL A 205 6.57 7.27 -11.51
C VAL A 205 7.41 8.20 -12.38
N THR A 206 6.94 9.43 -12.56
CA THR A 206 7.70 10.50 -13.21
C THR A 206 7.55 11.80 -12.43
N ALA A 207 8.53 12.70 -12.54
CA ALA A 207 8.46 14.04 -11.97
C ALA A 207 8.11 15.04 -13.08
N ILE A 208 7.24 16.00 -12.75
CA ILE A 208 6.70 16.97 -13.71
C ILE A 208 6.98 18.36 -13.18
N ALA A 209 7.55 19.21 -14.03
CA ALA A 209 7.72 20.63 -13.74
C ALA A 209 6.48 21.40 -14.24
N CYS A 210 5.68 21.93 -13.31
CA CYS A 210 4.57 22.83 -13.62
C CYS A 210 4.82 24.21 -12.99
N GLU A 211 4.30 25.27 -13.61
CA GLU A 211 4.38 26.63 -13.04
C GLU A 211 3.67 26.73 -11.68
N SER A 212 2.62 25.93 -11.47
CA SER A 212 1.92 25.80 -10.19
C SER A 212 1.26 24.43 -10.04
N PRO A 213 0.91 23.99 -8.83
CA PRO A 213 0.13 22.75 -8.64
C PRO A 213 -1.29 22.81 -9.22
N GLU A 214 -1.82 24.00 -9.51
CA GLU A 214 -3.15 24.19 -10.11
C GLU A 214 -3.14 23.97 -11.63
N SER A 215 -1.97 24.05 -12.28
CA SER A 215 -1.82 23.74 -13.70
C SER A 215 -1.59 22.26 -13.99
N LEU A 216 -1.53 21.43 -12.94
CA LEU A 216 -1.39 19.99 -13.09
C LEU A 216 -2.71 19.35 -13.50
N CYS A 217 -2.69 18.64 -14.63
CA CYS A 217 -3.85 17.88 -15.06
C CYS A 217 -4.17 16.74 -14.09
N PHE A 218 -5.45 16.60 -13.73
CA PHE A 218 -5.88 15.53 -12.84
C PHE A 218 -5.64 14.16 -13.47
N GLY A 219 -4.90 13.30 -12.77
CA GLY A 219 -4.63 11.95 -13.25
C GLY A 219 -3.85 11.90 -14.56
N SER A 220 -3.18 13.00 -14.96
CA SER A 220 -2.33 13.09 -16.16
C SER A 220 -0.94 13.67 -15.86
N PRO A 221 0.12 13.18 -16.52
CA PRO A 221 1.47 13.63 -16.29
C PRO A 221 1.82 14.94 -17.03
N HIS A 222 0.83 15.78 -17.28
CA HIS A 222 0.96 16.99 -18.10
C HIS A 222 0.52 18.21 -17.31
N CYS A 223 1.06 19.36 -17.69
CA CYS A 223 0.61 20.66 -17.20
C CYS A 223 -0.16 21.39 -18.31
N MET A 224 -1.04 22.30 -17.90
CA MET A 224 -1.79 23.19 -18.79
C MET A 224 -1.54 24.66 -18.43
N ASP A 225 -1.32 25.52 -19.43
CA ASP A 225 -1.47 26.97 -19.26
C ASP A 225 -2.96 27.30 -19.34
N ARG A 226 -3.57 27.55 -18.19
CA ARG A 226 -5.02 27.79 -18.08
C ARG A 226 -5.56 28.87 -19.03
N ALA A 227 -4.74 29.84 -19.44
CA ALA A 227 -5.16 30.93 -20.32
C ALA A 227 -5.18 30.54 -21.81
N LYS A 228 -4.40 29.53 -22.21
CA LYS A 228 -4.22 29.13 -23.62
C LYS A 228 -4.69 27.72 -23.92
N ASP A 229 -4.68 26.87 -22.90
CA ASP A 229 -4.87 25.43 -22.99
C ASP A 229 -6.26 24.99 -22.52
N ILE A 230 -7.13 25.93 -22.13
CA ILE A 230 -8.55 25.64 -21.89
C ILE A 230 -9.35 25.88 -23.16
N CYS A 231 -10.16 24.89 -23.56
CA CYS A 231 -11.14 24.99 -24.63
C CYS A 231 -10.53 25.43 -25.97
N ASN A 232 -9.33 24.95 -26.28
CA ASN A 232 -8.59 25.24 -27.49
C ASN A 232 -8.75 24.15 -28.58
N GLY A 233 -9.47 23.05 -28.27
CA GLY A 233 -9.71 21.91 -29.15
C GLY A 233 -8.58 20.88 -29.21
N LYS A 234 -7.59 20.95 -28.32
CA LYS A 234 -6.52 19.98 -28.14
C LYS A 234 -6.57 19.45 -26.70
N TYR A 235 -6.14 18.21 -26.53
CA TYR A 235 -6.05 17.60 -25.20
C TYR A 235 -4.63 17.72 -24.67
N GLU A 236 -4.37 18.75 -23.87
CA GLU A 236 -3.21 18.85 -23.01
C GLU A 236 -3.33 17.87 -21.83
N CYS A 237 -4.51 17.77 -21.23
CA CYS A 237 -4.78 16.79 -20.17
C CYS A 237 -5.19 15.43 -20.74
N VAL A 238 -4.28 14.74 -21.44
CA VAL A 238 -4.54 13.51 -22.23
C VAL A 238 -5.48 12.48 -21.57
N TYR A 239 -5.34 12.23 -20.26
CA TYR A 239 -6.15 11.21 -19.57
C TYR A 239 -7.50 11.71 -19.05
N SER A 240 -7.58 12.92 -18.48
CA SER A 240 -8.84 13.46 -17.93
C SER A 240 -9.65 14.26 -18.95
N GLN A 241 -8.98 14.82 -19.95
CA GLN A 241 -9.50 15.73 -20.97
C GLN A 241 -10.21 16.96 -20.38
N GLU A 242 -9.93 17.28 -19.11
CA GLU A 242 -10.68 18.27 -18.33
C GLU A 242 -10.49 19.71 -18.80
N ASP A 243 -9.38 19.97 -19.47
CA ASP A 243 -9.05 21.18 -20.21
C ASP A 243 -10.07 21.52 -21.30
N GLU A 244 -10.72 20.49 -21.86
CA GLU A 244 -11.70 20.61 -22.95
C GLU A 244 -13.14 20.27 -22.50
N LEU A 245 -13.38 20.10 -21.20
CA LEU A 245 -14.72 19.89 -20.65
C LEU A 245 -15.40 21.21 -20.30
N LYS A 246 -16.71 21.29 -20.58
CA LYS A 246 -17.60 22.40 -20.18
C LYS A 246 -17.19 23.78 -20.74
N CYS A 247 -16.85 23.82 -22.01
CA CYS A 247 -16.48 25.04 -22.75
C CYS A 247 -17.65 26.00 -23.06
N ASP A 248 -18.82 25.82 -22.44
CA ASP A 248 -20.01 26.63 -22.71
C ASP A 248 -19.83 28.06 -22.18
N GLY A 249 -19.51 28.99 -23.09
CA GLY A 249 -19.33 30.42 -22.82
C GLY A 249 -17.93 30.98 -23.08
N ALA A 250 -16.99 30.16 -23.56
CA ALA A 250 -15.69 30.62 -24.05
C ALA A 250 -15.82 31.03 -25.54
N SER A 251 -16.32 32.24 -25.77
CA SER A 251 -16.23 32.95 -27.06
C SER A 251 -16.07 34.44 -26.83
#